data_AF-A0A7S1S9J3-F1
#
_entry.id   AF-A0A7S1S9J3-F1
#
_cell.length_a   1.000
_cell.length_b   1.000
_cell.length_c   1.000
_cell.angle_alpha   90.00
_cell.angle_beta   90.00
_cell.angle_gamma   90.00
#
_symmetry.space_group_name_H-M   'P 1'
#
loop_
_entity.id
_entity.type
_entity.pdbx_description
1 polymer ?
#
loop_
_entity_poly.entity_id
_entity_poly.type
_entity_poly.pdbx_seq_one_letter_code
_entity_poly.pdbx_strand_id
1 'polypeptide(L)'
;HSEEVKSRALRICRRLGLEPDVLSKIESEEVLPWSSVLSFSQKALLNLARALVCNPHILLIHRPADYLDEATQSAIMAVLHSFVKHRGIEQDDVAFPLEFRPPHTCILTTTSLSCLEGADKVICISKEHGITTVPKGDVTVEMLR
;
A
#
# COMPACT_ATOMS: atom_id res chain seq x y z
N HIS A 1 10.09 -22.00 6.56
CA HIS A 1 10.46 -20.77 5.82
C HIS A 1 9.54 -20.51 4.63
N SER A 2 9.43 -21.42 3.63
CA SER A 2 8.51 -21.22 2.48
C SER A 2 7.03 -21.02 2.87
N GLU A 3 6.51 -21.91 3.72
CA GLU A 3 5.10 -21.84 4.19
C GLU A 3 4.79 -20.58 5.01
N GLU A 4 5.75 -20.12 5.80
CA GLU A 4 5.60 -18.92 6.62
C GLU A 4 5.55 -17.66 5.75
N VAL A 5 6.43 -17.58 4.73
CA VAL A 5 6.43 -16.49 3.75
C VAL A 5 5.12 -16.48 2.95
N LYS A 6 4.64 -17.65 2.51
CA LYS A 6 3.34 -17.78 1.82
C LYS A 6 2.18 -17.35 2.71
N SER A 7 2.15 -17.81 3.96
CA SER A 7 1.15 -17.43 4.96
C SER A 7 1.13 -15.93 5.21
N ARG A 8 2.31 -15.30 5.35
CA ARG A 8 2.45 -13.84 5.48
C ARG A 8 1.92 -13.11 4.25
N ALA A 9 2.28 -13.56 3.05
CA ALA A 9 1.80 -12.96 1.80
C ALA A 9 0.27 -12.99 1.70
N LEU A 10 -0.37 -14.12 2.08
CA LEU A 10 -1.83 -14.24 2.10
C LEU A 10 -2.49 -13.30 3.13
N ARG A 11 -1.90 -13.13 4.33
CA ARG A 11 -2.39 -12.16 5.32
C ARG A 11 -2.32 -10.71 4.81
N ILE A 12 -1.23 -10.35 4.12
CA ILE A 12 -1.09 -9.04 3.48
C ILE A 12 -2.14 -8.85 2.40
N CYS A 13 -2.36 -9.86 1.55
CA CYS A 13 -3.38 -9.82 0.51
C CYS A 13 -4.79 -9.58 1.09
N ARG A 14 -5.13 -10.28 2.18
CA ARG A 14 -6.40 -10.07 2.90
C ARG A 14 -6.53 -8.64 3.45
N ARG A 15 -5.47 -8.08 4.05
CA ARG A 15 -5.49 -6.70 4.56
C ARG A 15 -5.71 -5.66 3.47
N LEU A 16 -5.29 -5.95 2.24
CA LEU A 16 -5.53 -5.11 1.07
C LEU A 16 -6.92 -5.31 0.43
N GLY A 17 -7.74 -6.22 0.97
CA GLY A 17 -9.09 -6.47 0.46
C GLY A 17 -9.16 -7.41 -0.75
N LEU A 18 -8.11 -8.20 -1.03
CA LEU A 18 -8.19 -9.23 -2.07
C LEU A 18 -9.22 -10.31 -1.68
N GLU A 19 -10.15 -10.57 -2.60
CA GLU A 19 -11.28 -11.47 -2.37
C GLU A 19 -10.84 -12.95 -2.22
N PRO A 20 -11.65 -13.80 -1.54
CA PRO A 20 -11.32 -15.21 -1.32
C PRO A 20 -10.98 -16.00 -2.58
N ASP A 21 -11.61 -15.69 -3.72
CA ASP A 21 -11.32 -16.33 -5.00
C ASP A 21 -9.92 -16.02 -5.53
N VAL A 22 -9.40 -14.80 -5.28
CA VAL A 22 -8.03 -14.46 -5.66
C VAL A 22 -7.03 -15.10 -4.70
N LEU A 23 -7.38 -15.17 -3.42
CA LEU A 23 -6.54 -15.82 -2.41
C LEU A 23 -6.39 -17.33 -2.68
N SER A 24 -7.46 -18.01 -3.08
CA SER A 24 -7.40 -19.44 -3.46
C SER A 24 -6.52 -19.67 -4.69
N LYS A 25 -6.55 -18.75 -5.66
CA LYS A 25 -5.65 -18.76 -6.83
C LYS A 25 -4.18 -18.53 -6.47
N ILE A 26 -3.89 -17.70 -5.47
CA ILE A 26 -2.51 -17.48 -4.97
C ILE A 26 -2.02 -18.70 -4.18
N GLU A 27 -2.93 -19.38 -3.49
CA GLU A 27 -2.61 -20.56 -2.69
C GLU A 27 -2.39 -21.82 -3.55
N SER A 28 -3.02 -21.89 -4.73
CA SER A 28 -2.83 -23.01 -5.65
C SER A 28 -1.41 -23.06 -6.22
N GLU A 29 -0.98 -24.25 -6.64
CA GLU A 29 0.30 -24.46 -7.34
C GLU A 29 0.19 -24.20 -8.85
N GLU A 30 -0.96 -23.72 -9.32
CA GLU A 30 -1.23 -23.51 -10.73
C GLU A 30 -0.54 -22.24 -11.26
N VAL A 31 0.14 -22.35 -12.41
CA VAL A 31 0.70 -21.19 -13.10
C VAL A 31 -0.39 -20.52 -13.93
N LEU A 32 -0.99 -19.47 -13.36
CA LEU A 32 -2.08 -18.73 -13.99
C LEU A 32 -1.57 -17.53 -14.81
N PRO A 33 -2.18 -17.23 -15.98
CA PRO A 33 -1.94 -15.98 -16.69
C PRO A 33 -2.63 -14.82 -15.95
N TRP A 34 -1.98 -14.27 -14.91
CA TRP A 34 -2.53 -13.21 -14.06
C TRP A 34 -3.08 -11.99 -14.82
N SER A 35 -2.53 -11.72 -16.01
CA SER A 35 -2.98 -10.64 -16.88
C SER A 35 -4.37 -10.84 -17.48
N SER A 36 -4.85 -12.08 -17.66
CA SER A 36 -6.20 -12.37 -18.16
C SER A 36 -7.14 -12.84 -17.06
N VAL A 37 -6.62 -13.44 -15.99
CA VAL A 37 -7.44 -14.00 -14.90
C VAL A 37 -7.93 -12.93 -13.91
N LEU A 38 -7.11 -11.91 -13.65
CA LEU A 38 -7.44 -10.87 -12.68
C LEU A 38 -8.07 -9.64 -13.34
N SER A 39 -8.95 -8.98 -12.61
CA SER A 39 -9.39 -7.62 -12.93
C SER A 39 -8.24 -6.61 -12.80
N PHE A 40 -8.41 -5.40 -13.32
CA PHE A 40 -7.41 -4.34 -13.18
C PHE A 40 -7.14 -4.02 -11.69
N SER A 41 -8.21 -3.85 -10.90
CA SER A 41 -8.13 -3.58 -9.47
C SER A 41 -7.42 -4.71 -8.71
N GLN A 42 -7.76 -5.97 -9.00
CA GLN A 42 -7.10 -7.13 -8.39
C GLN A 42 -5.60 -7.19 -8.71
N LYS A 43 -5.19 -6.92 -9.96
CA LYS A 43 -3.76 -6.88 -10.33
C LYS A 43 -3.00 -5.83 -9.55
N ALA A 44 -3.61 -4.66 -9.38
CA ALA A 44 -2.94 -3.55 -8.77
C ALA A 44 -2.86 -3.69 -7.23
N LEU A 45 -3.89 -4.26 -6.59
CA LEU A 45 -3.82 -4.75 -5.21
C LEU A 45 -2.76 -5.85 -5.02
N LEU A 46 -2.68 -6.81 -5.95
CA LEU A 46 -1.66 -7.86 -5.91
C LEU A 46 -0.24 -7.30 -6.08
N ASN A 47 -0.05 -6.31 -6.95
CA ASN A 47 1.23 -5.62 -7.10
C ASN A 47 1.62 -4.85 -5.83
N LEU A 48 0.66 -4.18 -5.19
CA LEU A 48 0.88 -3.54 -3.90
C LEU A 48 1.24 -4.57 -2.82
N ALA A 49 0.55 -5.71 -2.78
CA ALA A 49 0.85 -6.82 -1.87
C ALA A 49 2.30 -7.29 -2.04
N ARG A 50 2.75 -7.48 -3.29
CA ARG A 50 4.14 -7.86 -3.60
C ARG A 50 5.15 -6.85 -3.07
N ALA A 51 4.90 -5.55 -3.25
CA ALA A 51 5.77 -4.50 -2.74
C ALA A 51 5.89 -4.54 -1.20
N LEU A 52 4.77 -4.78 -0.50
CA LEU A 52 4.73 -4.87 0.96
C LEU A 52 5.34 -6.18 1.50
N VAL A 53 5.21 -7.28 0.75
CA VAL A 53 5.86 -8.56 1.07
C VAL A 53 7.38 -8.39 1.07
N CYS A 54 7.95 -7.66 0.09
CA CYS A 54 9.38 -7.36 0.03
C CYS A 54 9.91 -6.56 1.22
N ASN A 55 9.03 -5.95 2.02
CA ASN A 55 9.37 -5.19 3.22
C ASN A 55 10.50 -4.15 3.03
N PRO A 56 10.41 -3.25 2.03
CA PRO A 56 11.48 -2.30 1.74
C PRO A 56 11.54 -1.16 2.77
N HIS A 57 12.74 -0.71 3.12
CA HIS A 57 12.90 0.48 3.98
C HIS A 57 12.37 1.77 3.33
N ILE A 58 12.36 1.84 1.99
CA ILE A 58 11.80 2.96 1.23
C ILE A 58 10.86 2.40 0.17
N LEU A 59 9.60 2.81 0.24
CA LEU A 59 8.53 2.44 -0.68
C LEU A 59 8.11 3.68 -1.46
N LEU A 60 8.28 3.64 -2.79
CA LEU A 60 7.86 4.70 -3.72
C LEU A 60 6.71 4.17 -4.57
N ILE A 61 5.53 4.79 -4.53
CA ILE A 61 4.38 4.32 -5.30
C ILE A 61 3.64 5.46 -5.99
N HIS A 62 3.42 5.31 -7.29
CA HIS A 62 2.62 6.27 -8.05
C HIS A 62 1.14 5.89 -7.98
N ARG A 63 0.31 6.75 -7.38
CA ARG A 63 -1.16 6.69 -7.46
C ARG A 63 -1.72 5.29 -7.13
N PRO A 64 -1.41 4.74 -5.94
CA PRO A 64 -1.65 3.33 -5.63
C PRO A 64 -3.14 2.92 -5.62
N ALA A 65 -4.06 3.88 -5.45
CA ALA A 65 -5.46 3.58 -5.16
C ALA A 65 -6.46 4.29 -6.10
N ASP A 66 -5.99 4.95 -7.14
CA ASP A 66 -6.78 5.82 -8.01
C ASP A 66 -7.93 5.14 -8.77
N TYR A 67 -7.82 3.83 -8.99
CA TYR A 67 -8.79 3.00 -9.70
C TYR A 67 -9.74 2.24 -8.75
N LEU A 68 -9.73 2.62 -7.47
CA LEU A 68 -10.52 1.99 -6.42
C LEU A 68 -11.52 3.00 -5.85
N ASP A 69 -12.60 2.49 -5.26
CA ASP A 69 -13.58 3.30 -4.55
C ASP A 69 -12.97 3.96 -3.30
N GLU A 70 -13.59 5.04 -2.82
CA GLU A 70 -13.07 5.83 -1.70
C GLU A 70 -12.87 5.00 -0.42
N ALA A 71 -13.75 4.03 -0.13
CA ALA A 71 -13.61 3.20 1.05
C ALA A 71 -12.36 2.30 0.95
N THR A 72 -12.13 1.69 -0.22
CA THR A 72 -10.93 0.91 -0.49
C THR A 72 -9.66 1.78 -0.49
N GLN A 73 -9.72 3.01 -1.01
CA GLN A 73 -8.60 3.96 -0.93
C GLN A 73 -8.18 4.23 0.51
N SER A 74 -9.13 4.55 1.39
CA SER A 74 -8.87 4.77 2.82
C SER A 74 -8.30 3.53 3.50
N ALA A 75 -8.81 2.34 3.17
CA ALA A 75 -8.30 1.08 3.71
C ALA A 75 -6.83 0.84 3.29
N ILE A 76 -6.48 1.09 2.02
CA ILE A 76 -5.10 0.99 1.54
C ILE A 76 -4.18 1.97 2.27
N MET A 77 -4.62 3.22 2.45
CA MET A 77 -3.84 4.21 3.18
C MET A 77 -3.62 3.79 4.63
N ALA A 78 -4.60 3.19 5.29
CA ALA A 78 -4.44 2.64 6.63
C ALA A 78 -3.39 1.51 6.68
N VAL A 79 -3.33 0.67 5.64
CA VAL A 79 -2.29 -0.37 5.49
C VAL A 79 -0.91 0.24 5.29
N LEU A 80 -0.77 1.24 4.40
CA LEU A 80 0.50 1.92 4.14
C LEU A 80 1.02 2.67 5.37
N HIS A 81 0.12 3.36 6.09
CA HIS A 81 0.47 4.00 7.35
C HIS A 81 0.90 2.96 8.41
N SER A 82 0.20 1.81 8.49
CA SER A 82 0.61 0.71 9.36
C SER A 82 1.98 0.14 9.01
N PHE A 83 2.30 0.04 7.71
CA PHE A 83 3.59 -0.43 7.22
C PHE A 83 4.74 0.49 7.65
N VAL A 84 4.55 1.81 7.55
CA VAL A 84 5.52 2.79 8.04
C VAL A 84 5.66 2.71 9.57
N LYS A 85 4.54 2.78 10.28
CA LYS A 85 4.50 2.83 11.75
C LYS A 85 5.10 1.58 12.42
N HIS A 86 4.79 0.40 11.89
CA HIS A 86 5.26 -0.88 12.45
C HIS A 86 6.51 -1.43 11.76
N ARG A 87 7.13 -0.63 10.88
CA ARG A 87 8.38 -0.97 10.18
C ARG A 87 8.26 -2.30 9.42
N GLY A 88 7.15 -2.43 8.71
CA GLY A 88 6.66 -3.65 8.09
C GLY A 88 5.23 -3.99 8.52
N ILE A 89 4.61 -4.94 7.82
CA ILE A 89 3.31 -5.52 8.19
C ILE A 89 3.39 -7.04 8.20
N GLU A 90 2.53 -7.66 9.02
CA GLU A 90 2.41 -9.13 9.14
C GLU A 90 3.74 -9.81 9.48
N GLN A 91 4.65 -9.09 10.14
CA GLN A 91 5.95 -9.57 10.61
C GLN A 91 5.79 -10.41 11.87
N ASP A 92 6.72 -11.31 12.12
CA ASP A 92 6.80 -12.03 13.40
C ASP A 92 7.37 -11.07 14.47
N ASP A 93 6.53 -10.67 15.42
CA ASP A 93 6.90 -9.76 16.51
C ASP A 93 7.81 -10.42 17.57
N VAL A 94 7.82 -11.75 17.66
CA VAL A 94 8.70 -12.50 18.55
C VAL A 94 10.10 -12.65 17.93
N ALA A 95 10.15 -13.07 16.66
CA ALA A 95 11.43 -13.25 15.97
C ALA A 95 12.08 -11.92 15.57
N PHE A 96 11.28 -10.89 15.29
CA PHE A 96 11.76 -9.57 14.87
C PHE A 96 11.04 -8.44 15.64
N PRO A 97 11.40 -8.16 16.90
CA PRO A 97 10.74 -7.11 17.69
C PRO A 97 10.88 -5.72 17.08
N LEU A 98 9.87 -4.86 17.30
CA LEU A 98 9.77 -3.53 16.67
C LEU A 98 10.98 -2.62 16.95
N GLU A 99 11.54 -2.68 18.16
CA GLU A 99 12.71 -1.87 18.57
C GLU A 99 13.96 -2.11 17.69
N PHE A 100 14.09 -3.29 17.09
CA PHE A 100 15.20 -3.67 16.22
C PHE A 100 14.88 -3.54 14.73
N ARG A 101 13.63 -3.27 14.36
CA ARG A 101 13.26 -3.11 12.95
C ARG A 101 13.80 -1.79 12.42
N PRO A 102 14.41 -1.75 11.22
CA PRO A 102 14.83 -0.48 10.61
C PRO A 102 13.62 0.38 10.21
N PRO A 103 13.76 1.73 10.21
CA PRO A 103 12.67 2.62 9.85
C PRO A 103 12.21 2.39 8.40
N HIS A 104 10.91 2.50 8.18
CA HIS A 104 10.30 2.41 6.85
C HIS A 104 9.74 3.78 6.46
N THR A 105 9.90 4.17 5.20
CA THR A 105 9.37 5.41 4.64
C THR A 105 8.56 5.10 3.40
N CYS A 106 7.33 5.62 3.32
CA CYS A 106 6.48 5.51 2.16
C CYS A 106 6.29 6.90 1.55
N ILE A 107 6.62 7.04 0.27
CA ILE A 107 6.34 8.24 -0.53
C ILE A 107 5.41 7.81 -1.65
N LEU A 108 4.30 8.52 -1.77
CA LEU A 108 3.32 8.26 -2.82
C LEU A 108 2.81 9.55 -3.42
N THR A 109 2.33 9.45 -4.66
CA THR A 109 1.55 10.50 -5.30
C THR A 109 0.08 10.12 -5.26
N THR A 110 -0.82 11.08 -5.09
CA THR A 110 -2.27 10.86 -5.12
C THR A 110 -2.96 12.05 -5.77
N THR A 111 -4.12 11.80 -6.38
CA THR A 111 -5.06 12.86 -6.81
C THR A 111 -6.37 12.79 -6.04
N SER A 112 -6.39 12.10 -4.91
CA SER A 112 -7.59 11.88 -4.09
C SER A 112 -7.38 12.42 -2.68
N LEU A 113 -8.35 13.20 -2.20
CA LEU A 113 -8.33 13.75 -0.83
C LEU A 113 -8.47 12.65 0.23
N SER A 114 -9.18 11.55 -0.07
CA SER A 114 -9.32 10.40 0.83
C SER A 114 -7.96 9.82 1.25
N CYS A 115 -6.94 10.00 0.40
CA CYS A 115 -5.62 9.49 0.66
C CYS A 115 -4.81 10.33 1.67
N LEU A 116 -5.30 11.52 2.05
CA LEU A 116 -4.56 12.46 2.91
C LEU A 116 -4.63 12.10 4.39
N GLU A 117 -5.70 11.43 4.84
CA GLU A 117 -5.92 11.14 6.26
C GLU A 117 -4.73 10.39 6.88
N GLY A 118 -4.17 9.43 6.15
CA GLY A 118 -3.05 8.59 6.59
C GLY A 118 -1.63 9.15 6.35
N ALA A 119 -1.47 10.31 5.70
CA ALA A 119 -0.14 10.83 5.34
C ALA A 119 0.54 11.54 6.52
N ASP A 120 1.82 11.37 6.82
CA ASP A 120 2.44 12.19 7.89
C ASP A 120 2.77 13.62 7.42
N LYS A 121 3.05 13.76 6.13
CA LYS A 121 3.43 15.02 5.48
C LYS A 121 2.83 15.09 4.09
N VAL A 122 2.28 16.24 3.71
CA VAL A 122 1.80 16.50 2.36
C VAL A 122 2.72 17.49 1.68
N ILE A 123 3.16 17.14 0.47
CA ILE A 123 4.00 17.99 -0.38
C ILE A 123 3.22 18.28 -1.65
N CYS A 124 2.94 19.56 -1.91
CA CYS A 124 2.35 20.03 -3.15
C CYS A 124 3.46 20.44 -4.12
N ILE A 125 3.28 20.11 -5.39
CA ILE A 125 4.20 20.46 -6.47
C ILE A 125 3.40 21.23 -7.52
N SER A 126 3.72 22.50 -7.71
CA SER A 126 3.07 23.35 -8.72
C SER A 126 4.10 24.17 -9.51
N LYS A 127 3.72 24.65 -10.70
CA LYS A 127 4.59 25.54 -11.49
C LYS A 127 4.76 26.91 -10.84
N GLU A 128 3.73 27.39 -10.16
CA GLU A 128 3.68 28.74 -9.57
C GLU A 128 4.46 28.82 -8.26
N HIS A 129 4.34 27.79 -7.41
CA HIS A 129 4.89 27.81 -6.05
C HIS A 129 6.03 26.78 -5.84
N GLY A 130 6.38 26.00 -6.87
CA GLY A 130 7.41 24.98 -6.76
C GLY A 130 7.00 23.83 -5.85
N ILE A 131 7.91 23.40 -4.97
CA ILE A 131 7.69 22.30 -4.02
C ILE A 131 7.41 22.91 -2.64
N THR A 132 6.20 22.74 -2.12
CA THR A 132 5.79 23.28 -0.82
C THR A 132 5.23 22.19 0.08
N THR A 133 5.44 22.32 1.40
CA THR A 133 4.74 21.48 2.37
C THR A 133 3.42 22.14 2.74
N VAL A 134 2.33 21.39 2.69
CA VAL A 134 0.98 21.91 2.94
C VAL A 134 0.38 21.15 4.14
N PRO A 135 -0.23 21.83 5.13
CA PRO A 135 -1.00 21.15 6.16
C PRO A 135 -2.16 20.36 5.54
N LYS A 136 -2.47 19.16 6.06
CA LYS A 136 -3.55 18.31 5.50
C LYS A 136 -4.88 19.03 5.30
N GLY A 137 -5.27 19.85 6.28
CA GLY A 137 -6.54 20.59 6.27
C GLY A 137 -6.60 21.71 5.24
N ASP A 138 -5.46 22.12 4.70
CA ASP A 138 -5.34 23.23 3.75
C ASP A 138 -5.25 22.72 2.30
N VAL A 139 -5.24 21.39 2.09
CA VAL A 139 -5.19 20.80 0.74
C VAL A 139 -6.55 20.94 0.07
N THR A 140 -6.57 21.61 -1.07
CA THR A 140 -7.80 21.81 -1.87
C THR A 140 -7.87 20.84 -3.05
N VAL A 141 -9.06 20.65 -3.62
CA VAL A 141 -9.26 19.83 -4.83
C VAL A 141 -8.47 20.40 -6.03
N GLU A 142 -8.26 21.71 -6.08
CA GLU A 142 -7.49 22.37 -7.14
C GLU A 142 -6.01 22.00 -7.10
N MET A 143 -5.46 21.77 -5.89
CA MET A 143 -4.07 21.33 -5.71
C MET A 143 -3.82 19.88 -6.15
N LEU A 144 -4.88 19.11 -6.42
CA LEU A 144 -4.81 17.71 -6.86
C LEU A 144 -4.87 17.56 -8.39
N ARG A 145 -4.99 18.66 -9.14
CA ARG A 145 -5.14 18.69 -10.60
C ARG A 145 -3.84 18.95 -11.34
#